data_AF-A0A933GCT9-F1
#
_entry.id   AF-A0A933GCT9-F1
#
_cell.length_a   1.000
_cell.length_b   1.000
_cell.length_c   1.000
_cell.angle_alpha   90.00
_cell.angle_beta   90.00
_cell.angle_gamma   90.00
#
_symmetry.space_group_name_H-M   'P 1'
#
loop_
_entity.id
_entity.type
_entity.pdbx_description
1 polymer ?
#
loop_
_entity_poly.entity_id
_entity_poly.type
_entity_poly.pdbx_seq_one_letter_code
_entity_poly.pdbx_strand_id
1 'polypeptide(L)'
;QKDNVLGKKQDPAGSGSGDNTIAPSTALTSTQIQKFVDAVKPYADISLNASSTQQLSYQNLGDSCSTDWNSSNCWGTQATPKVVYVKGTVDPAQQFYALTVTGTSTGAGILIIEDGDMSIAGNFRWEGLILITGQYTGLRYGGGGNQKVYGGVVVNETAAINTQVEVDASGNAQVYYSCQALSNAMNKNRKLLSLRSWKEL
;
A
#
# COMPACT_ATOMS: atom_id res chain seq x y z
N GLN A 1 1.60 -21.21 -7.59
CA GLN A 1 0.75 -20.35 -8.44
C GLN A 1 0.56 -19.08 -7.62
N LYS A 2 1.52 -18.14 -7.63
CA LYS A 2 1.68 -17.07 -8.62
C LYS A 2 0.33 -16.58 -9.09
N ASP A 3 -0.11 -15.46 -8.52
CA ASP A 3 -0.63 -14.32 -9.27
C ASP A 3 -1.00 -13.22 -8.27
N ASN A 4 -0.42 -12.05 -8.47
CA ASN A 4 -0.74 -10.72 -7.92
C ASN A 4 -1.98 -10.63 -7.03
N VAL A 5 -1.72 -10.38 -5.75
CA VAL A 5 -2.67 -10.35 -4.66
C VAL A 5 -3.57 -9.10 -4.72
N LEU A 6 -4.90 -9.28 -4.74
CA LEU A 6 -5.91 -8.22 -4.62
C LEU A 6 -7.16 -8.62 -3.82
N GLY A 7 -7.78 -7.62 -3.20
CA GLY A 7 -8.98 -7.72 -2.39
C GLY A 7 -10.22 -8.33 -3.09
N LYS A 8 -10.84 -9.40 -2.57
CA LYS A 8 -12.17 -9.89 -3.00
C LYS A 8 -13.24 -8.83 -2.71
N LYS A 9 -14.17 -8.60 -3.64
CA LYS A 9 -15.43 -7.88 -3.36
C LYS A 9 -16.19 -8.66 -2.29
N GLN A 10 -16.28 -8.11 -1.08
CA GLN A 10 -17.33 -8.54 -0.18
C GLN A 10 -18.66 -7.92 -0.59
N ASP A 11 -19.67 -8.76 -0.53
CA ASP A 11 -21.09 -8.49 -0.65
C ASP A 11 -21.48 -7.03 -0.31
N PRO A 12 -22.35 -6.34 -1.09
CA PRO A 12 -22.68 -4.92 -0.88
C PRO A 12 -23.27 -4.58 0.50
N ALA A 13 -23.57 -5.58 1.33
CA ALA A 13 -24.22 -5.43 2.62
C ALA A 13 -23.31 -5.67 3.84
N GLY A 14 -22.00 -5.91 3.70
CA GLY A 14 -21.17 -6.14 4.89
C GLY A 14 -19.65 -6.21 4.72
N SER A 15 -18.95 -5.82 5.79
CA SER A 15 -17.52 -6.06 6.03
C SER A 15 -17.23 -7.52 6.28
N GLY A 16 -15.98 -7.96 6.12
CA GLY A 16 -15.58 -9.29 6.55
C GLY A 16 -14.09 -9.56 6.61
N SER A 17 -13.89 -10.71 7.24
CA SER A 17 -12.71 -11.20 7.93
C SER A 17 -11.73 -12.00 7.06
N GLY A 18 -10.42 -11.77 7.13
CA GLY A 18 -9.38 -12.79 6.86
C GLY A 18 -9.03 -13.10 5.40
N ASP A 19 -8.26 -14.17 5.20
CA ASP A 19 -7.63 -14.62 3.94
C ASP A 19 -8.57 -14.76 2.75
N ASN A 20 -9.89 -14.90 2.99
CA ASN A 20 -10.92 -14.95 1.96
C ASN A 20 -11.17 -13.60 1.27
N THR A 21 -10.58 -12.53 1.77
CA THR A 21 -10.62 -11.19 1.16
C THR A 21 -9.43 -10.95 0.25
N ILE A 22 -8.51 -11.90 0.04
CA ILE A 22 -7.26 -11.71 -0.68
C ILE A 22 -7.18 -12.77 -1.79
N ALA A 23 -7.14 -12.37 -3.07
CA ALA A 23 -7.20 -13.28 -4.21
C ALA A 23 -6.22 -12.89 -5.34
N PRO A 24 -5.62 -13.88 -6.03
CA PRO A 24 -4.82 -13.65 -7.22
C PRO A 24 -5.63 -13.03 -8.36
N SER A 25 -5.08 -12.07 -9.11
CA SER A 25 -5.70 -11.50 -10.31
C SER A 25 -4.75 -11.38 -11.50
N THR A 26 -5.18 -11.93 -12.63
CA THR A 26 -4.47 -11.79 -13.93
C THR A 26 -4.84 -10.52 -14.70
N ALA A 27 -5.79 -9.73 -14.20
CA ALA A 27 -6.23 -8.48 -14.84
C ALA A 27 -5.22 -7.34 -14.69
N LEU A 28 -4.32 -7.42 -13.70
CA LEU A 28 -3.23 -6.48 -13.48
C LEU A 28 -1.89 -7.16 -13.76
N THR A 29 -1.35 -6.88 -14.94
CA THR A 29 0.01 -7.29 -15.31
C THR A 29 1.04 -6.38 -14.64
N SER A 30 2.24 -6.90 -14.37
CA SER A 30 3.35 -6.11 -13.84
C SER A 30 3.68 -4.90 -14.73
N THR A 31 3.49 -5.01 -16.05
CA THR A 31 3.62 -3.89 -16.98
C THR A 31 2.58 -2.79 -16.76
N GLN A 32 1.31 -3.15 -16.48
CA GLN A 32 0.28 -2.15 -16.16
C GLN A 32 0.54 -1.48 -14.81
N ILE A 33 1.02 -2.24 -13.82
CA ILE A 33 1.42 -1.72 -12.52
C ILE A 33 2.58 -0.74 -12.67
N GLN A 34 3.62 -1.10 -13.43
CA GLN A 34 4.74 -0.20 -13.67
C GLN A 34 4.30 1.09 -14.37
N LYS A 35 3.44 0.99 -15.40
CA LYS A 35 2.87 2.18 -16.06
C LYS A 35 2.10 3.08 -15.10
N PHE A 36 1.38 2.51 -14.14
CA PHE A 36 0.70 3.28 -13.10
C PHE A 36 1.70 3.97 -12.18
N VAL A 37 2.74 3.26 -11.72
CA VAL A 37 3.80 3.86 -10.89
C VAL A 37 4.49 5.01 -11.62
N ASP A 38 4.90 4.81 -12.87
CA ASP A 38 5.57 5.82 -13.68
C ASP A 38 4.68 7.07 -13.89
N ALA A 39 3.37 6.87 -13.99
CA ALA A 39 2.40 7.96 -14.13
C ALA A 39 2.15 8.72 -12.82
N VAL A 40 2.21 8.05 -11.67
CA VAL A 40 1.88 8.64 -10.35
C VAL A 40 3.12 9.23 -9.67
N LYS A 41 4.29 8.60 -9.81
CA LYS A 41 5.55 8.99 -9.16
C LYS A 41 5.93 10.47 -9.35
N PRO A 42 5.78 11.10 -10.52
CA PRO A 42 6.07 12.52 -10.69
C PRO A 42 5.19 13.47 -9.84
N TYR A 43 4.07 12.97 -9.34
CA TYR A 43 3.11 13.72 -8.50
C TYR A 43 3.23 13.36 -7.02
N ALA A 44 4.30 12.67 -6.62
CA ALA A 44 4.54 12.33 -5.22
C ALA A 44 4.67 13.61 -4.37
N ASP A 45 3.79 13.77 -3.39
CA ASP A 45 3.91 14.80 -2.36
C ASP A 45 5.12 14.50 -1.45
N ILE A 46 5.45 13.22 -1.26
CA ILE A 46 6.59 12.74 -0.46
C ILE A 46 7.34 11.68 -1.26
N SER A 47 8.65 11.87 -1.45
CA SER A 47 9.55 10.88 -2.06
C SER A 47 10.68 10.52 -1.10
N LEU A 48 10.82 9.23 -0.78
CA LEU A 48 11.80 8.71 0.17
C LEU A 48 12.62 7.61 -0.48
N ASN A 49 13.88 7.47 -0.07
CA ASN A 49 14.74 6.37 -0.48
C ASN A 49 15.09 5.52 0.74
N ALA A 50 15.08 4.20 0.56
CA ALA A 50 15.45 3.23 1.58
C ALA A 50 16.57 2.31 1.09
N SER A 51 17.41 1.88 2.02
CA SER A 51 18.49 0.92 1.78
C SER A 51 18.78 0.14 3.08
N SER A 52 19.66 -0.85 3.00
CA SER A 52 20.10 -1.59 4.18
C SER A 52 20.73 -0.71 5.25
N THR A 53 21.34 0.42 4.86
CA THR A 53 21.95 1.41 5.76
C THR A 53 21.01 2.56 6.12
N GLN A 54 19.91 2.73 5.40
CA GLN A 54 18.92 3.77 5.61
C GLN A 54 17.52 3.16 5.56
N GLN A 55 17.12 2.53 6.66
CA GLN A 55 15.79 1.96 6.80
C GLN A 55 14.81 3.04 7.25
N LEU A 56 13.65 3.13 6.60
CA LEU A 56 12.62 4.09 6.99
C LEU A 56 11.78 3.50 8.11
N SER A 57 11.75 4.18 9.26
CA SER A 57 10.97 3.76 10.41
C SER A 57 10.14 4.92 10.93
N TYR A 58 8.83 4.73 10.96
CA TYR A 58 7.86 5.73 11.39
C TYR A 58 7.03 5.19 12.55
N GLN A 59 6.90 5.99 13.60
CA GLN A 59 6.02 5.72 14.74
C GLN A 59 4.95 6.80 14.80
N ASN A 60 3.70 6.39 15.00
CA ASN A 60 2.52 7.27 15.04
C ASN A 60 2.44 8.19 13.82
N LEU A 61 2.53 7.59 12.64
CA LEU A 61 2.37 8.29 11.38
C LEU A 61 1.00 8.98 11.34
N GLY A 62 0.95 10.20 10.80
CA GLY A 62 -0.28 10.99 10.66
C GLY A 62 -0.56 11.92 11.85
N ASP A 63 0.06 11.73 13.02
CA ASP A 63 -0.21 12.54 14.22
C ASP A 63 0.06 14.03 14.01
N SER A 64 1.07 14.36 13.20
CA SER A 64 1.41 15.74 12.88
C SER A 64 0.48 16.40 11.86
N CYS A 65 -0.39 15.65 11.17
CA CYS A 65 -1.19 16.23 10.08
C CYS A 65 -2.16 17.34 10.51
N SER A 66 -2.51 17.41 11.80
CA SER A 66 -3.38 18.46 12.34
C SER A 66 -2.63 19.76 12.69
N THR A 67 -1.32 19.70 12.89
CA THR A 67 -0.51 20.82 13.42
C THR A 67 0.61 21.25 12.47
N ASP A 68 1.15 20.31 11.68
CA ASP A 68 2.18 20.56 10.68
C ASP A 68 1.94 19.68 9.44
N TRP A 69 1.31 20.27 8.44
CA TRP A 69 1.03 19.62 7.17
C TRP A 69 2.28 19.22 6.39
N ASN A 70 3.39 19.93 6.58
CA ASN A 70 4.64 19.71 5.85
C ASN A 70 5.58 18.74 6.58
N SER A 71 5.17 18.27 7.77
CA SER A 71 5.89 17.27 8.54
C SER A 71 6.14 16.00 7.72
N SER A 72 7.33 15.42 7.85
CA SER A 72 7.68 14.11 7.29
C SER A 72 6.82 12.97 7.86
N ASN A 73 6.16 13.19 9.01
CA ASN A 73 5.20 12.25 9.61
C ASN A 73 3.76 12.46 9.15
N CYS A 74 3.45 13.48 8.33
CA CYS A 74 2.10 13.70 7.83
C CYS A 74 1.92 13.13 6.42
N TRP A 75 1.31 11.95 6.30
CA TRP A 75 1.12 11.23 5.03
C TRP A 75 -0.31 11.31 4.48
N GLY A 76 -0.97 12.44 4.75
CA GLY A 76 -2.29 12.72 4.20
C GLY A 76 -3.43 12.49 5.18
N THR A 77 -4.55 13.15 4.93
CA THR A 77 -5.83 12.91 5.62
C THR A 77 -6.89 12.58 4.58
N GLN A 78 -8.04 12.05 5.02
CA GLN A 78 -9.16 11.77 4.13
C GLN A 78 -9.59 13.00 3.30
N ALA A 79 -9.52 14.20 3.89
CA ALA A 79 -9.87 15.45 3.23
C ALA A 79 -8.78 15.91 2.25
N THR A 80 -7.52 15.66 2.58
CA THR A 80 -6.34 16.05 1.80
C THR A 80 -5.40 14.86 1.61
N PRO A 81 -5.68 13.92 0.70
CA PRO A 81 -4.82 12.74 0.52
C PRO A 81 -3.44 13.14 -0.02
N LYS A 82 -2.41 12.34 0.29
CA LYS A 82 -1.05 12.50 -0.27
C LYS A 82 -0.63 11.30 -1.12
N VAL A 83 0.22 11.56 -2.11
CA VAL A 83 0.98 10.53 -2.82
C VAL A 83 2.33 10.39 -2.14
N VAL A 84 2.60 9.21 -1.57
CA VAL A 84 3.87 8.87 -0.92
C VAL A 84 4.56 7.80 -1.74
N TYR A 85 5.77 8.08 -2.19
CA TYR A 85 6.60 7.16 -2.96
C TYR A 85 7.86 6.82 -2.18
N VAL A 86 8.07 5.53 -1.94
CA VAL A 86 9.27 4.97 -1.32
C VAL A 86 10.00 4.13 -2.35
N LYS A 87 11.26 4.47 -2.63
CA LYS A 87 12.14 3.65 -3.46
C LYS A 87 13.15 2.93 -2.58
N GLY A 88 13.04 1.60 -2.50
CA GLY A 88 14.05 0.75 -1.89
C GLY A 88 15.21 0.46 -2.85
N THR A 89 16.30 -0.01 -2.25
CA THR A 89 17.37 -0.69 -2.98
C THR A 89 17.04 -2.17 -3.01
N VAL A 90 17.11 -2.80 -4.18
CA VAL A 90 16.88 -4.23 -4.35
C VAL A 90 17.71 -5.03 -3.35
N ASP A 91 17.04 -5.86 -2.54
CA ASP A 91 17.67 -6.67 -1.50
C ASP A 91 17.34 -8.16 -1.67
N PRO A 92 18.15 -8.90 -2.45
CA PRO A 92 17.94 -10.33 -2.63
C PRO A 92 18.01 -11.16 -1.35
N ALA A 93 18.65 -10.63 -0.31
CA ALA A 93 18.85 -11.30 0.95
C ALA A 93 17.76 -10.98 1.99
N GLN A 94 16.80 -10.08 1.66
CA GLN A 94 15.68 -9.67 2.52
C GLN A 94 16.11 -9.35 3.97
N GLN A 95 17.21 -8.60 4.09
CA GLN A 95 17.82 -8.26 5.37
C GLN A 95 17.17 -7.04 6.02
N PHE A 96 16.38 -6.26 5.28
CA PHE A 96 15.71 -5.08 5.81
C PHE A 96 14.33 -4.84 5.21
N TYR A 97 13.49 -4.14 5.97
CA TYR A 97 12.27 -3.54 5.46
C TYR A 97 12.57 -2.14 4.96
N ALA A 98 12.19 -1.84 3.71
CA ALA A 98 12.30 -0.48 3.17
C ALA A 98 11.44 0.52 3.97
N LEU A 99 10.30 0.06 4.50
CA LEU A 99 9.46 0.84 5.40
C LEU A 99 8.94 0.00 6.56
N THR A 100 9.13 0.49 7.78
CA THR A 100 8.47 -0.01 8.99
C THR A 100 7.57 1.06 9.58
N VAL A 101 6.29 0.73 9.83
CA VAL A 101 5.31 1.61 10.47
C VAL A 101 4.81 0.99 11.77
N THR A 102 4.87 1.74 12.87
CA THR A 102 4.51 1.28 14.22
C THR A 102 3.61 2.28 14.96
N GLY A 103 3.12 1.87 16.14
CA GLY A 103 2.32 2.73 17.02
C GLY A 103 0.86 2.84 16.59
N THR A 104 0.27 4.03 16.74
CA THR A 104 -1.07 4.35 16.21
C THR A 104 -0.91 5.23 14.99
N SER A 105 -0.85 4.59 13.83
CA SER A 105 -0.52 5.24 12.56
C SER A 105 -1.74 5.37 11.66
N THR A 106 -1.88 6.55 11.05
CA THR A 106 -2.94 6.90 10.10
C THR A 106 -2.38 7.60 8.87
N GLY A 107 -3.08 7.46 7.74
CA GLY A 107 -2.77 8.20 6.52
C GLY A 107 -3.82 7.98 5.42
N ALA A 108 -3.74 8.77 4.37
CA ALA A 108 -4.69 8.69 3.26
C ALA A 108 -4.08 9.11 1.92
N GLY A 109 -4.43 8.39 0.86
CA GLY A 109 -4.01 8.67 -0.51
C GLY A 109 -3.40 7.45 -1.20
N ILE A 110 -2.27 7.64 -1.87
CA ILE A 110 -1.57 6.59 -2.62
C ILE A 110 -0.21 6.38 -1.98
N LEU A 111 0.02 5.21 -1.40
CA LEU A 111 1.33 4.77 -0.89
C LEU A 111 1.93 3.78 -1.88
N ILE A 112 3.10 4.09 -2.43
CA ILE A 112 3.85 3.22 -3.35
C ILE A 112 5.17 2.86 -2.69
N ILE A 113 5.49 1.58 -2.63
CA ILE A 113 6.83 1.08 -2.32
C ILE A 113 7.34 0.32 -3.54
N GLU A 114 8.51 0.74 -4.04
CA GLU A 114 9.17 0.13 -5.19
C GLU A 114 10.50 -0.48 -4.77
N ASP A 115 10.77 -1.74 -5.11
CA ASP A 115 11.99 -2.50 -4.77
C ASP A 115 12.31 -2.52 -3.26
N GLY A 116 11.33 -2.87 -2.43
CA GLY A 116 11.57 -3.12 -1.01
C GLY A 116 10.34 -3.56 -0.22
N ASP A 117 10.56 -4.13 0.96
CA ASP A 117 9.50 -4.69 1.81
C ASP A 117 8.87 -3.64 2.74
N MET A 118 7.59 -3.84 3.06
CA MET A 118 6.86 -3.06 4.07
C MET A 118 6.49 -3.91 5.28
N SER A 119 6.73 -3.40 6.48
CA SER A 119 6.26 -3.98 7.75
C SER A 119 5.34 -3.03 8.48
N ILE A 120 4.17 -3.53 8.90
CA ILE A 120 3.18 -2.80 9.67
C ILE A 120 2.98 -3.50 11.01
N ALA A 121 3.11 -2.76 12.10
CA ALA A 121 2.79 -3.23 13.45
C ALA A 121 1.99 -2.21 14.26
N GLY A 122 1.24 -2.68 15.26
CA GLY A 122 0.37 -1.82 16.07
C GLY A 122 -0.96 -1.51 15.39
N ASN A 123 -1.52 -0.33 15.69
CA ASN A 123 -2.75 0.15 15.06
C ASN A 123 -2.40 0.91 13.78
N PHE A 124 -2.96 0.46 12.67
CA PHE A 124 -2.72 1.07 11.36
C PHE A 124 -4.04 1.33 10.66
N ARG A 125 -4.25 2.55 10.17
CA ARG A 125 -5.40 2.89 9.33
C ARG A 125 -4.93 3.63 8.08
N TRP A 126 -5.16 3.04 6.92
CA TRP A 126 -4.93 3.70 5.65
C TRP A 126 -6.22 3.88 4.87
N GLU A 127 -6.44 5.06 4.30
CA GLU A 127 -7.58 5.34 3.41
C GLU A 127 -7.08 5.63 1.99
N GLY A 128 -7.18 4.64 1.11
CA GLY A 128 -6.75 4.75 -0.27
C GLY A 128 -6.01 3.51 -0.78
N LEU A 129 -5.06 3.71 -1.69
CA LEU A 129 -4.30 2.64 -2.33
C LEU A 129 -2.95 2.45 -1.65
N ILE A 130 -2.59 1.20 -1.35
CA ILE A 130 -1.22 0.78 -1.06
C ILE A 130 -0.77 -0.12 -2.21
N LEU A 131 0.36 0.22 -2.83
CA LEU A 131 0.96 -0.53 -3.92
C LEU A 131 2.41 -0.84 -3.56
N ILE A 132 2.74 -2.12 -3.50
CA ILE A 132 4.08 -2.62 -3.24
C ILE A 132 4.49 -3.38 -4.50
N THR A 133 5.61 -3.01 -5.13
CA THR A 133 6.01 -3.55 -6.43
C THR A 133 7.52 -3.58 -6.59
N GLY A 134 8.02 -4.44 -7.48
CA GLY A 134 9.44 -4.50 -7.80
C GLY A 134 10.03 -5.84 -7.45
N GLN A 135 11.34 -5.88 -7.19
CA GLN A 135 12.08 -7.12 -6.91
C GLN A 135 12.28 -7.30 -5.41
N TYR A 136 12.02 -8.51 -4.92
CA TYR A 136 12.18 -8.90 -3.51
C TYR A 136 11.38 -7.98 -2.58
N THR A 137 10.09 -7.91 -2.85
CA THR A 137 9.12 -7.01 -2.24
C THR A 137 7.95 -7.80 -1.67
N GLY A 138 7.42 -7.31 -0.55
CA GLY A 138 6.35 -7.96 0.16
C GLY A 138 5.77 -7.07 1.25
N LEU A 139 4.65 -7.55 1.79
CA LEU A 139 3.94 -6.88 2.87
C LEU A 139 3.81 -7.80 4.08
N ARG A 140 4.32 -7.33 5.22
CA ARG A 140 4.14 -8.01 6.50
C ARG A 140 3.20 -7.21 7.40
N TYR A 141 2.14 -7.85 7.87
CA TYR A 141 1.38 -7.41 9.02
C TYR A 141 1.85 -8.20 10.24
N GLY A 142 2.53 -7.53 11.17
CA GLY A 142 3.10 -8.13 12.37
C GLY A 142 2.63 -7.47 13.66
N GLY A 143 2.90 -8.12 14.78
CA GLY A 143 2.54 -7.60 16.11
C GLY A 143 1.04 -7.59 16.39
N GLY A 144 0.67 -7.23 17.63
CA GLY A 144 -0.73 -7.01 18.02
C GLY A 144 -1.26 -5.65 17.56
N GLY A 145 -2.57 -5.46 17.62
CA GLY A 145 -3.26 -4.22 17.22
C GLY A 145 -4.28 -4.44 16.11
N ASN A 146 -4.89 -3.35 15.63
CA ASN A 146 -5.87 -3.38 14.54
C ASN A 146 -5.27 -2.73 13.28
N GLN A 147 -5.04 -3.52 12.23
CA GLN A 147 -4.53 -3.03 10.96
C GLN A 147 -5.65 -3.00 9.91
N LYS A 148 -6.06 -1.81 9.47
CA LYS A 148 -7.19 -1.59 8.55
C LYS A 148 -6.76 -0.77 7.34
N VAL A 149 -7.10 -1.26 6.16
CA VAL A 149 -6.98 -0.50 4.91
C VAL A 149 -8.38 -0.33 4.33
N TYR A 150 -8.80 0.92 4.12
CA TYR A 150 -10.03 1.28 3.43
C TYR A 150 -9.67 1.74 2.01
N GLY A 151 -9.72 0.82 1.06
CA GLY A 151 -9.37 1.05 -0.35
C GLY A 151 -8.85 -0.24 -1.00
N GLY A 152 -7.58 -0.24 -1.39
CA GLY A 152 -6.97 -1.40 -2.06
C GLY A 152 -5.52 -1.59 -1.64
N VAL A 153 -5.09 -2.85 -1.59
CA VAL A 153 -3.69 -3.25 -1.40
C VAL A 153 -3.31 -4.10 -2.60
N VAL A 154 -2.21 -3.76 -3.27
CA VAL A 154 -1.63 -4.52 -4.38
C VAL A 154 -0.19 -4.84 -4.01
N VAL A 155 0.20 -6.11 -4.13
CA VAL A 155 1.60 -6.54 -4.04
C VAL A 155 1.96 -7.23 -5.35
N ASN A 156 3.03 -6.76 -6.00
CA ASN A 156 3.51 -7.25 -7.30
C ASN A 156 5.02 -7.52 -7.24
N GLU A 157 5.37 -8.77 -6.94
CA GLU A 157 6.73 -9.28 -7.00
C GLU A 157 7.13 -9.56 -8.46
N THR A 158 8.29 -9.09 -8.88
CA THR A 158 8.78 -9.18 -10.27
C THR A 158 10.06 -10.00 -10.41
N ALA A 159 10.71 -10.37 -9.30
CA ALA A 159 11.86 -11.25 -9.31
C ALA A 159 11.45 -12.69 -9.68
N ALA A 160 12.32 -13.35 -10.44
CA ALA A 160 12.07 -14.70 -10.96
C ALA A 160 12.35 -15.80 -9.92
N ILE A 161 11.66 -15.76 -8.78
CA ILE A 161 11.94 -16.65 -7.64
C ILE A 161 10.65 -17.33 -7.17
N ASN A 162 10.80 -18.51 -6.56
CA ASN A 162 9.75 -19.48 -6.32
C ASN A 162 9.55 -19.83 -4.83
N THR A 163 10.13 -19.07 -3.89
CA THR A 163 10.23 -19.48 -2.48
C THR A 163 9.75 -18.47 -1.44
N GLN A 164 9.21 -17.30 -1.81
CA GLN A 164 8.95 -16.22 -0.86
C GLN A 164 7.46 -15.93 -0.64
N VAL A 165 7.13 -15.56 0.59
CA VAL A 165 5.79 -15.17 1.04
C VAL A 165 5.59 -13.69 0.66
N GLU A 166 4.86 -13.44 -0.43
CA GLU A 166 4.58 -12.09 -0.94
C GLU A 166 3.75 -11.25 0.05
N VAL A 167 2.92 -11.91 0.87
CA VAL A 167 2.13 -11.29 1.95
C VAL A 167 2.13 -12.20 3.17
N ASP A 168 2.72 -11.75 4.28
CA ASP A 168 2.62 -12.40 5.58
C ASP A 168 1.62 -11.63 6.45
N ALA A 169 0.39 -12.14 6.50
CA ALA A 169 -0.71 -11.60 7.30
C ALA A 169 -0.85 -12.32 8.66
N SER A 170 0.26 -12.58 9.36
CA SER A 170 0.22 -13.17 10.72
C SER A 170 -0.38 -12.24 11.79
N GLY A 171 -0.59 -10.96 11.48
CA GLY A 171 -1.33 -9.97 12.29
C GLY A 171 -2.86 -9.96 12.06
N ASN A 172 -3.54 -8.89 12.49
CA ASN A 172 -4.99 -8.70 12.31
C ASN A 172 -5.27 -7.72 11.17
N ALA A 173 -4.88 -8.14 9.96
CA ALA A 173 -5.04 -7.36 8.74
C ALA A 173 -6.50 -7.41 8.25
N GLN A 174 -7.08 -6.24 7.98
CA GLN A 174 -8.42 -6.09 7.41
C GLN A 174 -8.36 -5.15 6.21
N VAL A 175 -8.67 -5.67 5.01
CA VAL A 175 -8.73 -4.87 3.78
C VAL A 175 -10.19 -4.70 3.38
N TYR A 176 -10.67 -3.46 3.41
CA TYR A 176 -12.04 -3.08 3.05
C TYR A 176 -12.03 -2.33 1.73
N TYR A 177 -12.83 -2.78 0.76
CA TYR A 177 -13.02 -2.02 -0.47
C TYR A 177 -13.81 -0.73 -0.21
N SER A 178 -13.29 0.41 -0.67
CA SER A 178 -13.95 1.71 -0.56
C SER A 178 -13.79 2.55 -1.82
N CYS A 179 -14.86 2.64 -2.63
CA CYS A 179 -14.91 3.50 -3.82
C CYS A 179 -14.62 4.97 -3.48
N GLN A 180 -15.08 5.45 -2.33
CA GLN A 180 -14.90 6.84 -1.91
C GLN A 180 -13.45 7.14 -1.57
N ALA A 181 -12.78 6.25 -0.81
CA ALA A 181 -11.37 6.42 -0.47
C ALA A 181 -10.49 6.38 -1.73
N LEU A 182 -10.77 5.44 -2.65
CA LEU A 182 -10.10 5.36 -3.94
C LEU A 182 -10.36 6.62 -4.79
N SER A 183 -11.61 7.07 -4.90
CA SER A 183 -11.99 8.28 -5.63
C SER A 183 -11.26 9.51 -5.08
N ASN A 184 -11.21 9.68 -3.75
CA ASN A 184 -10.51 10.78 -3.11
C ASN A 184 -9.00 10.74 -3.40
N ALA A 185 -8.37 9.58 -3.30
CA ALA A 185 -6.96 9.41 -3.66
C ALA A 185 -6.69 9.74 -5.14
N MET A 186 -7.60 9.36 -6.04
CA MET A 186 -7.48 9.64 -7.49
C MET A 186 -7.85 11.08 -7.87
N ASN A 187 -8.68 11.77 -7.10
CA ASN A 187 -9.19 13.11 -7.42
C ASN A 187 -8.09 14.19 -7.45
N LYS A 188 -6.91 13.94 -6.87
CA LYS A 188 -5.72 14.79 -7.07
C LYS A 188 -5.07 14.66 -8.46
N ASN A 189 -5.27 13.54 -9.16
CA ASN A 189 -4.58 13.18 -10.42
C ASN A 189 -5.53 13.01 -11.62
N ARG A 190 -6.67 13.73 -11.64
CA ARG A 190 -7.80 13.58 -12.59
C ARG A 190 -7.47 13.56 -14.09
N LYS A 191 -6.27 13.95 -14.53
CA LYS A 191 -5.88 13.94 -15.95
C LYS A 191 -5.35 12.60 -16.46
N LEU A 192 -5.08 11.62 -15.59
CA LEU A 192 -4.33 10.41 -15.97
C LEU A 192 -5.10 9.09 -15.88
N LEU A 193 -6.32 9.08 -15.32
CA LEU A 193 -7.01 7.81 -15.00
C LEU A 193 -8.51 7.87 -15.31
N SER A 194 -8.97 6.94 -16.16
CA SER A 194 -10.38 6.59 -16.25
C SER A 194 -10.68 5.47 -15.24
N LEU A 195 -11.50 5.75 -14.23
CA LEU A 195 -12.13 4.71 -13.41
C LEU A 195 -13.08 3.89 -14.30
N ARG A 196 -12.67 2.68 -14.67
CA ARG A 196 -13.58 1.68 -15.24
C ARG A 196 -14.13 0.88 -14.07
N SER A 197 -15.30 1.25 -13.57
CA SER A 197 -16.10 0.32 -12.77
C SER A 197 -16.69 -0.73 -13.70
N TRP A 198 -16.57 -2.00 -13.35
CA TRP A 198 -17.22 -3.07 -14.10
C TRP A 198 -18.74 -2.87 -14.06
N LYS A 199 -19.33 -2.75 -15.25
CA LYS A 199 -20.77 -2.73 -15.47
C LYS A 199 -21.26 -4.18 -15.38
N GLU A 200 -22.39 -4.34 -14.70
CA GLU A 200 -23.15 -5.58 -14.62
C GLU A 200 -23.32 -6.21 -16.01
N LEU A 201 -22.97 -7.49 -16.12
CA LEU A 201 -23.57 -8.45 -17.03
C LEU A 201 -24.10 -9.60 -16.18
#